data_AF-A0A1G9UBC0-F1
#
_entry.id   AF-A0A1G9UBC0-F1
#
_cell.length_a   1.000
_cell.length_b   1.000
_cell.length_c   1.000
_cell.angle_alpha   90.00
_cell.angle_beta   90.00
_cell.angle_gamma   90.00
#
_symmetry.space_group_name_H-M   'P 1'
#
loop_
_entity.id
_entity.type
_entity.pdbx_description
1 polymer ?
#
loop_
_entity_poly.entity_id
_entity_poly.type
_entity_poly.pdbx_seq_one_letter_code
_entity_poly.pdbx_strand_id
1 'polypeptide(L)'
;MTYVTTAELAERPGPREIALLATSDDAQTVDVALMDATLRGADRGAWPPAELAQADAALRRVQDAIAEAAALIDGYLATRGYALPLQLAPTSTGKSLLTVWARAIARYLLNGSRITDDSRDPVARDYRDACRRLAEVAAGKLNLGAADPQAPANASGTDVRFEGSAPVFGRAQLRHFH
;
A
#
# COMPACT_ATOMS: atom_id res chain seq x y z
N MET A 1 -12.27 4.57 3.19
CA MET A 1 -11.14 5.01 4.03
C MET A 1 -9.94 5.19 3.11
N THR A 2 -9.02 6.12 3.39
CA THR A 2 -7.81 6.29 2.56
C THR A 2 -6.61 5.59 3.18
N TYR A 3 -5.93 4.77 2.40
CA TYR A 3 -4.74 4.03 2.85
C TYR A 3 -3.46 4.87 2.77
N VAL A 4 -3.47 5.93 1.97
CA VAL A 4 -2.40 6.91 1.81
C VAL A 4 -3.00 8.32 1.74
N THR A 5 -2.26 9.32 2.21
CA THR A 5 -2.63 10.74 2.20
C THR A 5 -1.82 11.52 1.17
N THR A 6 -2.28 12.71 0.79
CA THR A 6 -1.56 13.62 -0.11
C THR A 6 -0.19 14.01 0.46
N ALA A 7 -0.11 14.24 1.78
CA ALA A 7 1.14 14.54 2.47
C ALA A 7 2.13 13.37 2.41
N GLU A 8 1.66 12.13 2.58
CA GLU A 8 2.54 10.95 2.45
C GLU A 8 3.06 10.77 1.02
N LEU A 9 2.28 11.15 -0.01
CA LEU A 9 2.74 11.18 -1.40
C LEU A 9 3.77 12.30 -1.65
N ALA A 10 3.62 13.43 -0.97
CA ALA A 10 4.61 14.51 -0.99
C ALA A 10 5.94 14.10 -0.34
N GLU A 11 5.92 13.21 0.65
CA GLU A 11 7.15 12.65 1.23
C GLU A 11 7.82 11.63 0.31
N ARG A 12 7.05 10.70 -0.30
CA ARG A 12 7.53 9.82 -1.39
C ARG A 12 6.39 9.54 -2.37
N PRO A 13 6.56 9.66 -3.69
CA PRO A 13 7.80 9.87 -4.41
C PRO A 13 8.40 11.29 -4.29
N GLY A 14 7.62 12.26 -3.84
CA GLY A 14 8.06 13.67 -3.76
C GLY A 14 7.18 14.60 -4.59
N PRO A 15 7.14 15.90 -4.26
CA PRO A 15 6.28 16.88 -4.93
C PRO A 15 6.64 17.07 -6.41
N ARG A 16 7.92 16.92 -6.78
CA ARG A 16 8.38 17.01 -8.18
C ARG A 16 7.73 15.93 -9.04
N GLU A 17 7.75 14.69 -8.58
CA GLU A 17 7.19 13.59 -9.35
C GLU A 17 5.67 13.70 -9.42
N ILE A 18 5.02 14.05 -8.30
CA ILE A 18 3.57 14.28 -8.31
C ILE A 18 3.19 15.44 -9.24
N ALA A 19 3.95 16.54 -9.28
CA ALA A 19 3.70 17.63 -10.22
C ALA A 19 3.76 17.15 -11.67
N LEU A 20 4.75 16.31 -12.01
CA LEU A 20 4.89 15.75 -13.36
C LEU A 20 3.78 14.77 -13.72
N LEU A 21 3.30 13.97 -12.76
CA LEU A 21 2.27 12.95 -13.00
C LEU A 21 0.85 13.51 -12.98
N ALA A 22 0.56 14.49 -12.12
CA ALA A 22 -0.78 15.03 -11.94
C ALA A 22 -1.12 16.19 -12.90
N THR A 23 -0.12 16.78 -13.54
CA THR A 23 -0.34 17.77 -14.60
C THR A 23 -0.83 17.06 -15.87
N SER A 24 -1.93 17.54 -16.46
CA SER A 24 -2.41 17.04 -17.75
C SER A 24 -1.42 17.34 -18.87
N ASP A 25 -1.35 16.47 -19.88
CA ASP A 25 -0.37 16.59 -20.98
C ASP A 25 -0.47 17.93 -21.76
N ASP A 26 -1.64 18.57 -21.76
CA ASP A 26 -1.88 19.87 -22.40
C ASP A 26 -1.55 21.10 -21.52
N ALA A 27 -1.17 20.89 -20.25
CA ALA A 27 -0.93 21.97 -19.29
C ALA A 27 0.56 22.10 -18.94
N GLN A 28 0.98 23.33 -18.65
CA GLN A 28 2.31 23.59 -18.11
C GLN A 28 2.46 22.90 -16.75
N THR A 29 3.60 22.23 -16.54
CA THR A 29 3.90 21.56 -15.27
C THR A 29 3.85 22.55 -14.12
N VAL A 30 3.06 22.21 -13.09
CA VAL A 30 2.93 23.01 -11.86
C VAL A 30 4.30 23.14 -11.20
N ASP A 31 4.60 24.34 -10.69
CA ASP A 31 5.82 24.58 -9.90
C ASP A 31 5.94 23.61 -8.73
N VAL A 32 7.16 23.13 -8.46
CA VAL A 32 7.40 22.08 -7.46
C VAL A 32 7.10 22.58 -6.05
N ALA A 33 7.44 23.83 -5.74
CA ALA A 33 7.19 24.40 -4.41
C ALA A 33 5.69 24.66 -4.22
N LEU A 34 4.99 25.11 -5.26
CA LEU A 34 3.53 25.23 -5.24
C LEU A 34 2.84 23.86 -5.06
N MET A 35 3.33 22.82 -5.74
CA MET A 35 2.80 21.46 -5.59
C MET A 35 3.02 20.92 -4.18
N ASP A 36 4.20 21.11 -3.60
CA ASP A 36 4.48 20.69 -2.21
C ASP A 36 3.57 21.40 -1.21
N ALA A 37 3.42 22.72 -1.35
CA ALA A 37 2.51 23.51 -0.52
C ALA A 37 1.06 23.03 -0.68
N THR A 38 0.64 22.68 -1.88
CA THR A 38 -0.70 22.17 -2.18
C THR A 38 -0.96 20.80 -1.55
N LEU A 39 -0.01 19.87 -1.66
CA LEU A 39 -0.14 18.52 -1.11
C LEU A 39 -0.12 18.50 0.43
N ARG A 40 0.65 19.40 1.04
CA ARG A 40 0.80 19.56 2.50
C ARG A 40 -0.23 20.51 3.13
N GLY A 41 -0.99 21.25 2.33
CA GLY A 41 -1.94 22.26 2.83
C GLY A 41 -1.27 23.50 3.45
N ALA A 42 -0.09 23.88 2.96
CA ALA A 42 0.64 25.07 3.39
C ALA A 42 0.12 26.36 2.73
N ASP A 43 0.67 27.52 3.12
CA ASP A 43 0.33 28.80 2.51
C ASP A 43 0.77 28.86 1.04
N ARG A 44 -0.11 29.40 0.19
CA ARG A 44 0.05 29.52 -1.27
C ARG A 44 -0.19 30.95 -1.77
N GLY A 45 -0.27 31.94 -0.89
CA GLY A 45 -0.54 33.34 -1.26
C GLY A 45 0.51 34.00 -2.14
N ALA A 46 1.72 33.43 -2.25
CA ALA A 46 2.81 33.95 -3.07
C ALA A 46 2.68 33.66 -4.57
N TRP A 47 1.81 32.72 -4.97
CA TRP A 47 1.66 32.31 -6.37
C TRP A 47 0.44 32.97 -7.04
N PRO A 48 0.50 33.26 -8.35
CA PRO A 48 -0.60 33.89 -9.05
C PRO A 48 -1.84 32.98 -9.15
N PRO A 49 -3.07 33.53 -9.21
CA PRO A 49 -4.30 32.74 -9.21
C PRO A 49 -4.40 31.69 -10.32
N ALA A 50 -3.80 31.93 -11.48
CA ALA A 50 -3.76 30.97 -12.58
C ALA A 50 -2.96 29.71 -12.24
N GLU A 51 -1.83 29.86 -11.54
CA GLU A 51 -1.02 28.73 -11.08
C GLU A 51 -1.72 27.98 -9.93
N LEU A 52 -2.41 28.70 -9.03
CA LEU A 52 -3.23 28.08 -7.98
C LEU A 52 -4.32 27.19 -8.57
N ALA A 53 -5.01 27.65 -9.62
CA ALA A 53 -6.04 26.87 -10.28
C ALA A 53 -5.50 25.57 -10.92
N GLN A 54 -4.29 25.63 -11.50
CA GLN A 54 -3.61 24.43 -12.03
C GLN A 54 -3.21 23.48 -10.91
N ALA A 55 -2.68 23.98 -9.80
CA ALA A 55 -2.31 23.18 -8.64
C ALA A 55 -3.55 22.51 -8.00
N ASP A 56 -4.67 23.22 -7.90
CA ASP A 56 -5.93 22.66 -7.39
C ASP A 56 -6.51 21.59 -8.32
N ALA A 57 -6.40 21.76 -9.65
CA ALA A 57 -6.78 20.73 -10.61
C ALA A 57 -5.90 19.47 -10.50
N ALA A 58 -4.59 19.65 -10.34
CA ALA A 58 -3.66 18.55 -10.09
C ALA A 58 -3.96 17.85 -8.76
N LEU A 59 -4.26 18.60 -7.69
CA LEU A 59 -4.65 18.04 -6.39
C LEU A 59 -5.89 17.15 -6.49
N ARG A 60 -6.91 17.58 -7.26
CA ARG A 60 -8.12 16.76 -7.48
C ARG A 60 -7.78 15.42 -8.13
N ARG A 61 -6.94 15.40 -9.17
CA ARG A 61 -6.49 14.14 -9.80
C ARG A 61 -5.76 13.22 -8.82
N VAL A 62 -4.92 13.80 -7.96
CA VAL A 62 -4.24 13.03 -6.90
C VAL A 62 -5.27 12.44 -5.92
N GLN A 63 -6.28 13.21 -5.51
CA GLN A 63 -7.34 12.73 -4.62
C GLN A 63 -8.17 11.62 -5.26
N ASP A 64 -8.52 11.75 -6.54
CA ASP A 64 -9.25 10.74 -7.30
C ASP A 64 -8.44 9.44 -7.39
N ALA A 65 -7.14 9.52 -7.73
CA ALA A 65 -6.24 8.37 -7.79
C ALA A 65 -6.07 7.68 -6.41
N ILE A 66 -6.02 8.46 -5.32
CA ILE A 66 -5.98 7.91 -3.95
C ILE A 66 -7.29 7.17 -3.63
N ALA A 67 -8.44 7.75 -4.00
CA ALA A 67 -9.74 7.16 -3.75
C ALA A 67 -9.94 5.85 -4.53
N GLU A 68 -9.55 5.84 -5.80
CA GLU A 68 -9.59 4.64 -6.65
C GLU A 68 -8.64 3.56 -6.15
N ALA A 69 -7.40 3.92 -5.78
CA ALA A 69 -6.46 2.99 -5.17
C ALA A 69 -7.02 2.36 -3.88
N ALA A 70 -7.72 3.16 -3.06
CA ALA A 70 -8.35 2.66 -1.86
C ALA A 70 -9.51 1.69 -2.16
N ALA A 71 -10.36 2.01 -3.14
CA ALA A 71 -11.45 1.13 -3.56
C ALA A 71 -10.93 -0.22 -4.10
N LEU A 72 -9.82 -0.21 -4.85
CA LEU A 72 -9.18 -1.42 -5.35
C LEU A 72 -8.66 -2.29 -4.21
N ILE A 73 -7.96 -1.71 -3.24
CA ILE A 73 -7.48 -2.41 -2.05
C ILE A 73 -8.66 -3.00 -1.25
N ASP A 74 -9.70 -2.20 -1.02
CA ASP A 74 -10.92 -2.62 -0.32
C ASP A 74 -11.57 -3.81 -1.01
N GLY A 75 -11.59 -3.85 -2.35
CA GLY A 75 -12.06 -5.00 -3.12
C GLY A 75 -11.32 -6.30 -2.78
N TYR A 76 -9.98 -6.28 -2.75
CA TYR A 76 -9.19 -7.46 -2.37
C TYR A 76 -9.41 -7.85 -0.91
N LEU A 77 -9.48 -6.89 0.01
CA LEU A 77 -9.70 -7.17 1.43
C LEU A 77 -11.11 -7.75 1.66
N ALA A 78 -12.13 -7.25 0.98
CA ALA A 78 -13.48 -7.80 1.06
C ALA A 78 -13.53 -9.29 0.67
N THR A 79 -12.76 -9.72 -0.33
CA THR A 79 -12.73 -11.13 -0.76
C THR A 79 -12.19 -12.09 0.32
N ARG A 80 -11.31 -11.61 1.20
CA ARG A 80 -10.84 -12.39 2.36
C ARG A 80 -11.80 -12.35 3.55
N GLY A 81 -12.83 -11.50 3.50
CA GLY A 81 -13.82 -11.35 4.58
C GLY A 81 -13.43 -10.33 5.65
N TYR A 82 -12.54 -9.38 5.33
CA TYR A 82 -12.32 -8.24 6.23
C TYR A 82 -13.57 -7.38 6.33
N ALA A 83 -13.92 -6.96 7.55
CA ALA A 83 -14.95 -5.96 7.76
C ALA A 83 -14.43 -4.59 7.29
N LEU A 84 -15.14 -3.98 6.35
CA LEU A 84 -14.83 -2.66 5.85
C LEU A 84 -15.75 -1.60 6.49
N PRO A 85 -15.24 -0.41 6.84
CA PRO A 85 -13.86 0.05 6.63
C PRO A 85 -12.86 -0.61 7.60
N LEU A 86 -11.75 -1.12 7.06
CA LEU A 86 -10.73 -1.79 7.85
C LEU A 86 -10.06 -0.81 8.82
N GLN A 87 -10.09 -1.13 10.11
CA GLN A 87 -9.45 -0.34 11.17
C GLN A 87 -8.11 -0.97 11.54
N LEU A 88 -7.02 -0.28 11.19
CA LEU A 88 -5.67 -0.67 11.58
C LEU A 88 -5.03 0.46 12.37
N ALA A 89 -4.28 0.11 13.42
CA ALA A 89 -3.52 1.10 14.17
C ALA A 89 -2.50 1.81 13.25
N PRO A 90 -2.29 3.14 13.39
CA PRO A 90 -1.38 3.89 12.51
C PRO A 90 0.05 3.34 12.46
N THR A 91 0.53 2.74 13.56
CA THR A 91 1.87 2.16 13.68
C THR A 91 1.93 0.67 13.34
N SER A 92 0.82 0.06 12.91
CA SER A 92 0.78 -1.37 12.58
C SER A 92 1.51 -1.67 11.27
N THR A 93 2.14 -2.85 11.19
CA THR A 93 2.77 -3.34 9.97
C THR A 93 1.78 -3.38 8.81
N GLY A 94 0.53 -3.79 9.07
CA GLY A 94 -0.53 -3.82 8.07
C GLY A 94 -0.82 -2.45 7.47
N LYS A 95 -0.92 -1.41 8.30
CA LYS A 95 -1.12 -0.04 7.82
C LYS A 95 0.04 0.39 6.92
N SER A 96 1.29 0.18 7.35
CA SER A 96 2.48 0.50 6.57
C SER A 96 2.50 -0.21 5.21
N LEU A 97 2.14 -1.50 5.16
CA LEU A 97 2.07 -2.27 3.91
C LEU A 97 1.00 -1.72 2.95
N LEU A 98 -0.21 -1.48 3.47
CA LEU A 98 -1.30 -0.92 2.66
C LEU A 98 -0.95 0.49 2.15
N THR A 99 -0.25 1.30 2.93
CA THR A 99 0.23 2.62 2.49
C THR A 99 1.27 2.51 1.37
N VAL A 100 2.16 1.52 1.40
CA VAL A 100 3.11 1.27 0.30
C VAL A 100 2.40 0.85 -0.97
N TRP A 101 1.45 -0.08 -0.88
CA TRP A 101 0.70 -0.56 -2.05
C TRP A 101 -0.23 0.52 -2.62
N ALA A 102 -0.94 1.25 -1.76
CA ALA A 102 -1.79 2.37 -2.17
C ALA A 102 -0.99 3.45 -2.91
N ARG A 103 0.23 3.74 -2.45
CA ARG A 103 1.15 4.67 -3.13
C ARG A 103 1.54 4.18 -4.52
N ALA A 104 1.89 2.90 -4.67
CA ALA A 104 2.26 2.33 -5.96
C ALA A 104 1.07 2.36 -6.95
N ILE A 105 -0.13 2.02 -6.48
CA ILE A 105 -1.35 2.06 -7.29
C ILE A 105 -1.71 3.49 -7.69
N ALA A 106 -1.74 4.43 -6.73
CA ALA A 106 -2.06 5.83 -7.03
C ALA A 106 -1.07 6.45 -8.03
N ARG A 107 0.22 6.14 -7.89
CA ARG A 107 1.27 6.57 -8.84
C ARG A 107 1.02 6.04 -10.25
N TYR A 108 0.59 4.79 -10.38
CA TYR A 108 0.26 4.19 -11.67
C TYR A 108 -0.98 4.81 -12.29
N LEU A 109 -2.05 5.03 -11.51
CA LEU A 109 -3.29 5.66 -11.98
C LEU A 109 -3.04 7.08 -12.48
N LEU A 110 -2.17 7.85 -11.81
CA LEU A 110 -1.76 9.17 -12.28
C LEU A 110 -0.95 9.12 -13.58
N ASN A 111 -0.25 8.02 -13.87
CA ASN A 111 0.53 7.85 -15.09
C ASN A 111 -0.31 7.36 -16.29
N GLY A 112 -1.59 7.01 -16.09
CA GLY A 112 -2.41 6.26 -17.05
C GLY A 112 -2.65 6.92 -18.42
N SER A 113 -2.43 8.24 -18.58
CA SER A 113 -2.49 8.90 -19.89
C SER A 113 -1.19 8.76 -20.72
N ARG A 114 -0.07 8.38 -20.09
CA ARG A 114 1.21 8.24 -20.75
C ARG A 114 1.36 6.86 -21.34
N ILE A 115 1.25 6.76 -22.67
CA ILE A 115 1.58 5.55 -23.42
C ILE A 115 3.09 5.29 -23.25
N THR A 116 3.42 4.46 -22.26
CA THR A 116 4.76 3.94 -22.04
C THR A 116 4.72 2.43 -22.26
N ASP A 117 5.81 1.86 -22.77
CA ASP A 117 5.98 0.42 -22.84
C ASP A 117 5.95 -0.17 -21.41
N ASP A 118 4.76 -0.65 -21.01
CA ASP A 118 4.38 -1.16 -19.69
C ASP A 118 5.33 -2.28 -19.18
N SER A 119 6.09 -2.90 -20.10
CA SER A 119 7.08 -3.93 -19.80
C SER A 119 8.35 -3.41 -19.11
N ARG A 120 8.71 -2.12 -19.32
CA ARG A 120 9.96 -1.53 -18.80
C ARG A 120 9.75 -0.42 -17.77
N ASP A 121 8.52 0.00 -17.55
CA ASP A 121 8.21 1.07 -16.60
C ASP A 121 8.29 0.56 -15.15
N PRO A 122 9.18 1.12 -14.30
CA PRO A 122 9.22 0.81 -12.87
C PRO A 122 7.87 1.03 -12.17
N VAL A 123 7.07 2.02 -12.59
CA VAL A 123 5.76 2.32 -12.00
C VAL A 123 4.77 1.19 -12.26
N ALA A 124 4.70 0.71 -13.50
CA ALA A 124 3.87 -0.42 -13.89
C ALA A 124 4.29 -1.73 -13.21
N ARG A 125 5.60 -1.93 -13.02
CA ARG A 125 6.11 -3.07 -12.25
C ARG A 125 5.65 -3.00 -10.78
N ASP A 126 5.86 -1.85 -10.13
CA ASP A 126 5.51 -1.68 -8.71
C ASP A 126 3.98 -1.81 -8.49
N TYR A 127 3.16 -1.36 -9.45
CA TYR A 127 1.71 -1.58 -9.45
C TYR A 127 1.34 -3.07 -9.54
N ARG A 128 1.91 -3.81 -10.50
CA ARG A 128 1.69 -5.26 -10.63
C ARG A 128 2.13 -6.03 -9.40
N ASP A 129 3.24 -5.63 -8.80
CA ASP A 129 3.72 -6.21 -7.54
C ASP A 129 2.75 -5.95 -6.39
N ALA A 130 2.21 -4.73 -6.27
CA ALA A 130 1.18 -4.41 -5.28
C ALA A 130 -0.08 -5.26 -5.46
N CYS A 131 -0.64 -5.34 -6.68
CA CYS A 131 -1.81 -6.16 -6.98
C CYS A 131 -1.58 -7.65 -6.68
N ARG A 132 -0.38 -8.16 -6.98
CA ARG A 132 0.01 -9.54 -6.66
C ARG A 132 0.02 -9.79 -5.15
N ARG A 133 0.60 -8.89 -4.36
CA ARG A 133 0.61 -9.00 -2.89
C ARG A 133 -0.80 -8.91 -2.31
N LEU A 134 -1.64 -8.04 -2.84
CA LEU A 134 -3.06 -7.96 -2.46
C LEU A 134 -3.82 -9.25 -2.79
N ALA A 135 -3.52 -9.89 -3.92
CA ALA A 135 -4.07 -11.20 -4.26
C ALA A 135 -3.57 -12.32 -3.32
N GLU A 136 -2.30 -12.27 -2.88
CA GLU A 136 -1.77 -13.17 -1.85
C GLU A 136 -2.47 -12.96 -0.50
N VAL A 137 -2.77 -11.71 -0.13
CA VAL A 137 -3.59 -11.39 1.05
C VAL A 137 -4.98 -11.98 0.88
N ALA A 138 -5.66 -11.71 -0.24
CA ALA A 138 -7.00 -12.24 -0.53
C ALA A 138 -7.06 -13.77 -0.45
N ALA A 139 -6.03 -14.46 -0.96
CA ALA A 139 -5.89 -15.91 -0.90
C ALA A 139 -5.47 -16.46 0.47
N GLY A 140 -5.26 -15.60 1.48
CA GLY A 140 -4.82 -16.00 2.82
C GLY A 140 -3.36 -16.45 2.92
N LYS A 141 -2.54 -16.23 1.88
CA LYS A 141 -1.11 -16.57 1.85
C LYS A 141 -0.26 -15.53 2.57
N LEU A 142 -0.71 -14.28 2.60
CA LEU A 142 -0.04 -13.16 3.25
C LEU A 142 -0.95 -12.52 4.30
N ASN A 143 -0.40 -12.26 5.49
CA ASN A 143 -1.11 -11.62 6.60
C ASN A 143 -0.66 -10.16 6.76
N LEU A 144 -1.57 -9.30 7.25
CA LEU A 144 -1.31 -7.88 7.50
C LEU A 144 -0.59 -7.61 8.84
N GLY A 145 0.15 -8.61 9.35
CA GLY A 145 0.86 -8.56 10.64
C GLY A 145 0.03 -9.04 11.83
N ALA A 146 0.53 -8.83 13.04
CA ALA A 146 -0.07 -9.37 14.27
C ALA A 146 -1.47 -8.81 14.60
N ALA A 147 -1.82 -7.64 14.05
CA ALA A 147 -3.13 -7.01 14.21
C ALA A 147 -4.14 -7.43 13.12
N ASP A 148 -3.78 -8.39 12.26
CA ASP A 148 -4.66 -8.92 11.21
C ASP A 148 -5.80 -9.75 11.84
N PRO A 149 -7.08 -9.28 11.79
CA PRO A 149 -8.21 -10.01 12.35
C PRO A 149 -8.51 -11.34 11.63
N GLN A 150 -7.99 -11.53 10.42
CA GLN A 150 -8.14 -12.74 9.61
C GLN A 150 -6.87 -13.60 9.63
N ALA A 151 -5.87 -13.28 10.46
CA ALA A 151 -4.71 -14.14 10.64
C ALA A 151 -5.17 -15.51 11.17
N PRO A 152 -4.66 -16.64 10.63
CA PRO A 152 -4.96 -17.94 11.20
C PRO A 152 -4.51 -17.96 12.66
N ALA A 153 -5.29 -18.60 13.53
CA ALA A 153 -5.05 -18.68 14.98
C ALA A 153 -3.62 -19.16 15.36
N ASN A 154 -2.91 -19.79 14.42
CA ASN A 154 -1.57 -20.32 14.59
C ASN A 154 -0.44 -19.31 14.23
N ALA A 155 -0.76 -18.11 13.75
CA ALA A 155 0.25 -17.11 13.38
C ALA A 155 0.97 -16.46 14.59
N SER A 156 0.43 -16.64 15.80
CA SER A 156 1.10 -16.24 17.07
C SER A 156 1.68 -17.42 17.86
N GLY A 157 1.71 -18.63 17.29
CA GLY A 157 2.22 -19.82 17.96
C GLY A 157 3.66 -20.13 17.57
N THR A 158 4.64 -19.58 18.27
CA THR A 158 5.97 -20.21 18.41
C THR A 158 5.90 -21.46 19.30
N ASP A 159 4.85 -22.25 19.16
CA ASP A 159 4.69 -23.52 19.87
C ASP A 159 4.59 -24.65 18.85
N VAL A 160 5.75 -25.05 18.35
CA VAL A 160 5.88 -26.30 17.59
C VAL A 160 5.88 -27.43 18.61
N ARG A 161 4.69 -27.96 18.93
CA ARG A 161 4.56 -29.17 19.75
C ARG A 161 4.77 -30.40 18.88
N PHE A 162 5.90 -31.05 19.05
CA PHE A 162 6.11 -32.40 18.54
C PHE A 162 5.49 -33.38 19.52
N GLU A 163 4.32 -33.93 19.21
CA GLU A 163 3.87 -35.17 19.83
C GLU A 163 4.55 -36.35 19.10
N GLY A 164 5.63 -36.84 19.69
CA GLY A 164 6.25 -38.10 19.30
C GLY A 164 5.72 -39.25 20.17
N SER A 165 5.46 -40.41 19.58
CA SER A 165 5.23 -41.65 20.36
C SER A 165 6.38 -41.90 21.31
N ALA A 166 6.06 -42.47 22.49
CA ALA A 166 7.06 -42.82 23.49
C ALA A 166 8.23 -43.60 22.84
N PRO A 167 9.49 -43.26 23.13
CA PRO A 167 10.64 -43.85 22.46
C PRO A 167 10.63 -45.37 22.68
N VAL A 168 10.51 -46.12 21.58
CA VAL A 168 10.49 -47.60 21.60
C VAL A 168 11.88 -48.15 21.96
N PHE A 169 12.94 -47.41 21.64
CA PHE A 169 14.32 -47.73 21.97
C PHE A 169 14.96 -46.59 22.76
N GLY A 170 15.39 -46.90 23.98
CA GLY A 170 16.07 -45.95 24.85
C GLY A 170 16.78 -46.67 25.99
N ARG A 171 17.68 -45.96 26.67
CA ARG A 171 18.47 -46.52 27.77
C ARG A 171 17.61 -47.14 28.88
N ALA A 172 16.41 -46.62 29.10
CA ALA A 172 15.47 -47.17 30.08
C ALA A 172 14.83 -48.47 29.58
N GLN A 173 14.46 -48.55 28.30
CA GLN A 173 13.84 -49.72 27.67
C GLN A 173 14.82 -50.89 27.48
N LEU A 174 16.13 -50.61 27.39
CA LEU A 174 17.17 -51.62 27.24
C LEU A 174 17.62 -52.28 28.56
N ARG A 175 17.05 -51.88 29.71
CA ARG A 175 17.40 -52.45 31.03
C ARG A 175 16.82 -53.84 31.32
N HIS A 176 15.93 -54.34 30.46
CA HIS A 176 15.29 -55.65 30.60
C HIS A 176 15.83 -56.71 29.63
N PHE A 177 16.79 -56.35 28.79
CA PHE A 177 17.54 -57.30 27.98
C PHE A 177 18.85 -57.65 28.67
N HIS A 178 18.78 -58.50 29.70
CA HIS A 178 19.94 -59.19 30.25
C HIS A 178 19.57 -60.47 30.98
#